data_AF-A0A4U5V0W4-F1
#
_entry.id   AF-A0A4U5V0W4-F1
#
_cell.length_a   1.000
_cell.length_b   1.000
_cell.length_c   1.000
_cell.angle_alpha   90.00
_cell.angle_beta   90.00
_cell.angle_gamma   90.00
#
_symmetry.space_group_name_H-M   'P 1'
#
loop_
_entity.id
_entity.type
_entity.pdbx_description
1 polymer ?
#
loop_
_entity_poly.entity_id
_entity_poly.type
_entity_poly.pdbx_seq_one_letter_code
_entity_poly.pdbx_strand_id
1 'polypeptide(L)'
;MSRVEGLRANSSQFTLEGKPFRIQGGSIHYFRVPRAYWEDRLLKMKACGLNTLTTYVPWNLHEPERGTFNFQDQLDLNWLLQDKGMQLRTTYPGFVDAVNLYFDKLISVIKPLMFEEGGPIIAVQVENEYGSYAKDENYMPYIKNCLESRGIKELLLTSDNWEGLRYGGMEGVLKTINLQRLSFGAIQCLADMQERRAYDPVVIQQHLSLWDSLHFIDKPYRSEMPVNMENLPVNNNNGQSYGYTLYETTINSGGILNSKNNVRDRALVFVDRQCAGSLDNKIHELPLPEGKTLVFCACKGDRTLSILVENCGRVNYGKALDEQRKGIVGDILFNHIPLRGFTIFCLDMKPGFLKRLLSSGQWKSDLKSPSVPGFFQARLHVDGPPSDTFIRLPDWGKGVVFVNGQNLGRHWCIGPQHFLYLPGPWLRSGENQIIVFEEQKADSKIQFAANPDHGKTIDVYKLPFCTLL
;
A
#
# COMPACT_ATOMS: atom_id res chain seq x y z
N MET A 1 -1.83 11.43 39.72
CA MET A 1 -0.92 12.57 40.01
C MET A 1 -0.95 13.46 38.78
N SER A 2 -1.29 14.74 38.91
CA SER A 2 -1.21 15.68 37.79
C SER A 2 0.25 15.85 37.42
N ARG A 3 0.61 15.57 36.16
CA ARG A 3 1.96 15.81 35.66
C ARG A 3 2.20 17.32 35.62
N VAL A 4 3.41 17.73 35.98
CA VAL A 4 3.71 19.15 36.25
C VAL A 4 4.09 19.89 34.96
N GLU A 5 4.87 19.23 34.10
CA GLU A 5 5.38 19.84 32.86
C GLU A 5 5.76 18.77 31.83
N GLY A 6 5.43 19.01 30.55
CA GLY A 6 5.83 18.17 29.43
C GLY A 6 7.33 18.22 29.11
N LEU A 7 7.71 17.66 27.96
CA LEU A 7 9.09 17.73 27.48
C LEU A 7 9.43 19.15 27.06
N ARG A 8 10.56 19.67 27.53
CA ARG A 8 11.17 20.92 27.09
C ARG A 8 12.56 20.67 26.55
N ALA A 9 13.00 21.53 25.65
CA ALA A 9 14.37 21.58 25.16
C ALA A 9 14.97 22.94 25.53
N ASN A 10 16.17 22.93 26.08
CA ASN A 10 17.00 24.14 26.19
C ASN A 10 18.26 23.96 25.32
N SER A 11 19.21 24.91 25.39
CA SER A 11 20.40 24.91 24.53
C SER A 11 21.34 23.71 24.73
N SER A 12 21.20 22.92 25.81
CA SER A 12 22.14 21.84 26.13
C SER A 12 21.51 20.49 26.47
N GLN A 13 20.21 20.42 26.78
CA GLN A 13 19.54 19.17 27.16
C GLN A 13 18.02 19.23 27.03
N PHE A 14 17.39 18.05 27.01
CA PHE A 14 15.96 17.92 27.25
C PHE A 14 15.67 17.82 28.74
N THR A 15 14.50 18.33 29.15
CA THR A 15 13.94 18.08 30.48
C THR A 15 12.52 17.56 30.37
N LEU A 16 12.14 16.60 31.20
CA LEU A 16 10.78 16.09 31.35
C LEU A 16 10.38 16.22 32.83
N GLU A 17 9.26 16.88 33.10
CA GLU A 17 8.86 17.26 34.47
C GLU A 17 9.97 17.99 35.24
N GLY A 18 10.66 18.92 34.56
CA GLY A 18 11.77 19.71 35.12
C GLY A 18 13.08 18.94 35.36
N LYS A 19 13.14 17.63 35.07
CA LYS A 19 14.35 16.80 35.27
C LYS A 19 15.07 16.52 33.96
N PRO A 20 16.42 16.49 33.92
CA PRO A 20 17.16 16.09 32.73
C PRO A 20 16.65 14.76 32.17
N PHE A 21 16.36 14.74 30.87
CA PHE A 21 15.82 13.59 30.17
C PHE A 21 16.63 13.35 28.89
N ARG A 22 16.92 12.10 28.57
CA ARG A 22 17.60 11.73 27.32
C ARG A 22 16.71 10.78 26.55
N ILE A 23 16.33 11.18 25.34
CA ILE A 23 15.52 10.34 24.46
C ILE A 23 16.40 9.25 23.85
N GLN A 24 16.04 8.00 24.12
CA GLN A 24 16.54 6.81 23.44
C GLN A 24 15.36 6.19 22.70
N GLY A 25 15.13 6.73 21.50
CA GLY A 25 13.98 6.42 20.66
C GLY A 25 14.19 5.19 19.80
N GLY A 26 13.11 4.46 19.52
CA GLY A 26 13.05 3.53 18.40
C GLY A 26 11.72 3.60 17.67
N SER A 27 11.74 3.33 16.37
CA SER A 27 10.56 3.45 15.52
C SER A 27 9.84 2.12 15.37
N ILE A 28 8.54 2.09 15.71
CA ILE A 28 7.63 1.02 15.32
C ILE A 28 6.38 1.65 14.71
N HIS A 29 6.00 1.16 13.55
CA HIS A 29 4.78 1.60 12.87
C HIS A 29 3.68 0.59 13.15
N TYR A 30 2.70 0.97 13.97
CA TYR A 30 1.61 0.08 14.39
C TYR A 30 0.84 -0.52 13.21
N PHE A 31 0.78 0.19 12.08
CA PHE A 31 0.13 -0.25 10.84
C PHE A 31 0.95 -1.27 10.02
N ARG A 32 2.18 -1.58 10.43
CA ARG A 32 3.02 -2.64 9.83
C ARG A 32 3.16 -3.87 10.72
N VAL A 33 2.55 -3.85 11.91
CA VAL A 33 2.63 -4.94 12.89
C VAL A 33 1.20 -5.33 13.28
N PRO A 34 0.81 -6.61 13.20
CA PRO A 34 -0.48 -7.05 13.71
C PRO A 34 -0.70 -6.63 15.17
N ARG A 35 -1.91 -6.18 15.52
CA ARG A 35 -2.21 -5.65 16.85
C ARG A 35 -1.88 -6.62 18.00
N ALA A 36 -2.12 -7.92 17.80
CA ALA A 36 -1.78 -8.97 18.76
C ALA A 36 -0.28 -9.03 19.12
N TYR A 37 0.57 -8.40 18.31
CA TYR A 37 2.01 -8.39 18.47
C TYR A 37 2.58 -7.07 18.99
N TRP A 38 1.77 -6.02 19.13
CA TRP A 38 2.26 -4.73 19.61
C TRP A 38 2.93 -4.83 20.98
N GLU A 39 2.29 -5.47 21.95
CA GLU A 39 2.85 -5.63 23.30
C GLU A 39 4.21 -6.33 23.27
N ASP A 40 4.34 -7.45 22.56
CA ASP A 40 5.62 -8.15 22.39
C ASP A 40 6.70 -7.24 21.79
N ARG A 41 6.38 -6.48 20.73
CA ARG A 41 7.37 -5.59 20.10
C ARG A 41 7.78 -4.45 21.04
N LEU A 42 6.84 -3.87 21.77
CA LEU A 42 7.10 -2.79 22.74
C LEU A 42 7.90 -3.28 23.94
N LEU A 43 7.62 -4.48 24.46
CA LEU A 43 8.41 -5.09 25.53
C LEU A 43 9.85 -5.34 25.09
N LYS A 44 10.06 -5.82 23.86
CA LYS A 44 11.40 -6.02 23.28
C LYS A 44 12.17 -4.71 23.11
N MET A 45 11.52 -3.65 22.65
CA MET A 45 12.12 -2.31 22.60
C MET A 45 12.55 -1.82 23.98
N LYS A 46 11.66 -1.96 24.97
CA LYS A 46 11.95 -1.60 26.37
C LYS A 46 13.11 -2.42 26.93
N ALA A 47 13.16 -3.73 26.64
CA ALA A 47 14.25 -4.61 27.05
C ALA A 47 15.60 -4.25 26.39
N CYS A 48 15.57 -3.67 25.17
CA CYS A 48 16.75 -3.12 24.48
C CYS A 48 17.26 -1.81 25.13
N GLY A 49 16.59 -1.30 26.16
CA GLY A 49 16.94 -0.06 26.86
C GLY A 49 16.29 1.18 26.26
N LEU A 50 15.44 1.05 25.24
CA LEU A 50 14.73 2.19 24.67
C LEU A 50 13.70 2.72 25.67
N ASN A 51 13.64 4.05 25.81
CA ASN A 51 12.71 4.72 26.71
C ASN A 51 11.59 5.49 25.97
N THR A 52 11.68 5.61 24.65
CA THR A 52 10.71 6.32 23.82
C THR A 52 10.39 5.53 22.55
N LEU A 53 9.09 5.46 22.21
CA LEU A 53 8.61 4.96 20.93
C LEU A 53 8.35 6.14 19.99
N THR A 54 8.73 5.99 18.71
CA THR A 54 8.31 6.89 17.63
C THR A 54 7.43 6.12 16.63
N THR A 55 6.36 6.74 16.16
CA THR A 55 5.47 6.17 15.12
C THR A 55 4.89 7.27 14.24
N TYR A 56 4.72 6.98 12.96
CA TYR A 56 3.88 7.79 12.08
C TYR A 56 2.39 7.50 12.32
N VAL A 57 1.55 8.44 11.91
CA VAL A 57 0.11 8.25 11.73
C VAL A 57 -0.21 8.40 10.24
N PRO A 58 -0.42 7.30 9.50
CA PRO A 58 -0.70 7.35 8.07
C PRO A 58 -2.15 7.77 7.86
N TRP A 59 -2.37 9.02 7.44
CA TRP A 59 -3.70 9.57 7.18
C TRP A 59 -4.57 8.62 6.35
N ASN A 60 -3.97 7.99 5.35
CA ASN A 60 -4.70 7.05 4.53
C ASN A 60 -5.30 5.89 5.27
N LEU A 61 -4.66 5.36 6.30
CA LEU A 61 -5.30 4.27 7.04
C LEU A 61 -6.51 4.71 7.89
N HIS A 62 -6.74 6.01 8.04
CA HIS A 62 -7.77 6.57 8.91
C HIS A 62 -8.89 7.29 8.20
N GLU A 63 -8.71 7.69 6.95
CA GLU A 63 -9.76 8.34 6.13
C GLU A 63 -9.84 7.71 4.72
N PRO A 64 -10.22 6.42 4.59
CA PRO A 64 -10.43 5.69 3.32
C PRO A 64 -11.17 6.47 2.26
N GLU A 65 -12.27 7.04 2.71
CA GLU A 65 -13.26 7.75 1.94
C GLU A 65 -13.44 9.09 2.62
N ARG A 66 -13.59 10.16 1.84
CA ARG A 66 -13.68 11.51 2.38
C ARG A 66 -14.77 11.59 3.45
N GLY A 67 -14.40 12.07 4.64
CA GLY A 67 -15.30 12.21 5.78
C GLY A 67 -15.62 10.91 6.53
N THR A 68 -15.13 9.76 6.09
CA THR A 68 -15.33 8.46 6.76
C THR A 68 -14.08 8.08 7.53
N PHE A 69 -14.14 8.19 8.86
CA PHE A 69 -13.00 7.94 9.74
C PHE A 69 -13.04 6.56 10.38
N ASN A 70 -11.90 5.86 10.37
CA ASN A 70 -11.76 4.60 11.09
C ASN A 70 -10.44 4.58 11.88
N PHE A 71 -10.55 4.34 13.19
CA PHE A 71 -9.42 4.20 14.12
C PHE A 71 -9.31 2.77 14.69
N GLN A 72 -10.06 1.83 14.13
CA GLN A 72 -10.12 0.42 14.53
C GLN A 72 -9.47 -0.52 13.49
N ASP A 73 -9.37 -0.13 12.20
CA ASP A 73 -8.85 -0.97 11.11
C ASP A 73 -7.88 -0.25 10.14
N GLN A 74 -7.26 -0.98 9.21
CA GLN A 74 -6.36 -0.46 8.16
C GLN A 74 -7.12 -0.05 6.90
N LEU A 75 -7.08 1.23 6.51
CA LEU A 75 -7.90 1.77 5.40
C LEU A 75 -7.14 2.71 4.42
N ASP A 76 -7.81 3.53 3.60
CA ASP A 76 -7.33 3.99 2.28
C ASP A 76 -7.17 5.55 2.07
N LEU A 77 -6.52 6.07 1.02
CA LEU A 77 -6.61 7.52 0.67
C LEU A 77 -6.38 7.74 -0.80
N ASN A 78 -7.43 8.23 -1.46
CA ASN A 78 -7.41 8.37 -2.90
C ASN A 78 -8.20 9.54 -3.44
N TRP A 79 -9.25 9.95 -2.72
CA TRP A 79 -10.12 11.05 -3.12
C TRP A 79 -9.37 12.38 -3.26
N LEU A 80 -8.26 12.59 -2.54
CA LEU A 80 -7.39 13.77 -2.72
C LEU A 80 -6.85 13.90 -4.14
N LEU A 81 -6.58 12.78 -4.84
CA LEU A 81 -5.99 12.80 -6.18
C LEU A 81 -7.04 12.93 -7.31
N GLN A 82 -8.33 12.97 -6.98
CA GLN A 82 -9.41 13.25 -7.93
C GLN A 82 -9.34 14.68 -8.46
N ASP A 83 -8.97 15.63 -7.60
CA ASP A 83 -8.76 17.01 -8.00
C ASP A 83 -7.57 17.11 -8.96
N LYS A 84 -7.87 17.53 -10.20
CA LYS A 84 -6.88 17.67 -11.28
C LYS A 84 -5.77 18.68 -10.95
N GLY A 85 -6.08 19.71 -10.18
CA GLY A 85 -5.19 20.80 -9.78
C GLY A 85 -4.56 20.64 -8.39
N MET A 86 -4.70 19.46 -7.77
CA MET A 86 -4.17 19.19 -6.44
C MET A 86 -2.68 19.53 -6.32
N GLN A 87 -2.32 20.23 -5.26
CA GLN A 87 -0.94 20.54 -4.88
C GLN A 87 -0.71 20.03 -3.47
N LEU A 88 -0.13 18.84 -3.36
CA LEU A 88 0.10 18.21 -2.06
C LEU A 88 1.22 18.95 -1.33
N ARG A 89 1.08 19.01 0.01
CA ARG A 89 2.07 19.63 0.91
C ARG A 89 2.31 21.12 0.60
N THR A 90 1.23 21.85 0.32
CA THR A 90 1.22 23.31 0.15
C THR A 90 -0.02 23.92 0.84
N THR A 91 -0.18 25.24 0.82
CA THR A 91 -1.36 25.96 1.31
C THR A 91 -2.52 25.99 0.33
N TYR A 92 -2.49 25.14 -0.71
CA TYR A 92 -3.58 25.00 -1.67
C TYR A 92 -4.90 24.68 -0.93
N PRO A 93 -5.98 25.48 -1.11
CA PRO A 93 -7.23 25.33 -0.35
C PRO A 93 -7.79 23.91 -0.32
N GLY A 94 -7.84 23.24 -1.49
CA GLY A 94 -8.34 21.86 -1.57
C GLY A 94 -7.54 20.84 -0.75
N PHE A 95 -6.25 21.10 -0.54
CA PHE A 95 -5.39 20.26 0.30
C PHE A 95 -5.53 20.63 1.79
N VAL A 96 -5.47 21.92 2.14
CA VAL A 96 -5.52 22.32 3.55
C VAL A 96 -6.89 22.12 4.19
N ASP A 97 -7.99 22.21 3.43
CA ASP A 97 -9.34 21.87 3.91
C ASP A 97 -9.42 20.39 4.33
N ALA A 98 -8.78 19.52 3.54
CA ALA A 98 -8.68 18.10 3.85
C ALA A 98 -7.81 17.84 5.08
N VAL A 99 -6.66 18.54 5.20
CA VAL A 99 -5.80 18.47 6.38
C VAL A 99 -6.55 18.90 7.63
N ASN A 100 -7.32 19.99 7.57
CA ASN A 100 -8.12 20.47 8.69
C ASN A 100 -9.13 19.42 9.15
N LEU A 101 -9.89 18.86 8.22
CA LEU A 101 -10.89 17.84 8.53
C LEU A 101 -10.26 16.62 9.22
N TYR A 102 -9.11 16.16 8.69
CA TYR A 102 -8.38 15.05 9.28
C TYR A 102 -7.83 15.40 10.67
N PHE A 103 -7.23 16.59 10.84
CA PHE A 103 -6.67 17.03 12.12
C PHE A 103 -7.75 17.24 13.18
N ASP A 104 -8.94 17.74 12.82
CA ASP A 104 -10.07 17.86 13.74
C ASP A 104 -10.41 16.50 14.37
N LYS A 105 -10.35 15.42 13.59
CA LYS A 105 -10.60 14.06 14.07
C LYS A 105 -9.40 13.46 14.78
N LEU A 106 -8.23 13.45 14.16
CA LEU A 106 -7.04 12.85 14.74
C LEU A 106 -6.69 13.48 16.09
N ILE A 107 -6.65 14.82 16.15
CA ILE A 107 -6.26 15.54 17.36
C ILE A 107 -7.27 15.30 18.48
N SER A 108 -8.56 15.16 18.18
CA SER A 108 -9.56 14.79 19.19
C SER A 108 -9.28 13.45 19.86
N VAL A 109 -8.67 12.50 19.14
CA VAL A 109 -8.33 11.15 19.65
C VAL A 109 -7.01 11.16 20.42
N ILE A 110 -6.00 11.88 19.92
CA ILE A 110 -4.66 11.89 20.56
C ILE A 110 -4.52 12.91 21.68
N LYS A 111 -5.36 13.94 21.73
CA LYS A 111 -5.29 14.99 22.77
C LYS A 111 -5.36 14.42 24.20
N PRO A 112 -6.25 13.46 24.54
CA PRO A 112 -6.22 12.82 25.87
C PRO A 112 -4.96 11.99 26.15
N LEU A 113 -4.16 11.68 25.12
CA LEU A 113 -2.92 10.90 25.23
C LEU A 113 -1.66 11.79 25.36
N MET A 114 -1.85 13.11 25.36
CA MET A 114 -0.80 14.10 25.56
C MET A 114 -0.21 14.04 26.96
N PHE A 115 1.09 14.33 27.10
CA PHE A 115 1.80 14.16 28.37
C PHE A 115 1.24 15.07 29.44
N GLU A 116 0.94 16.33 29.11
CA GLU A 116 0.35 17.27 30.07
C GLU A 116 -1.10 16.88 30.46
N GLU A 117 -1.79 16.09 29.62
CA GLU A 117 -3.12 15.52 29.89
C GLU A 117 -3.04 14.15 30.60
N GLY A 118 -1.83 13.68 30.96
CA GLY A 118 -1.58 12.43 31.68
C GLY A 118 -1.24 11.22 30.81
N GLY A 119 -1.22 11.35 29.48
CA GLY A 119 -0.92 10.29 28.52
C GLY A 119 0.56 10.19 28.12
N PRO A 120 0.96 9.26 27.23
CA PRO A 120 2.38 8.99 26.97
C PRO A 120 3.06 9.92 25.96
N ILE A 121 2.35 10.80 25.27
CA ILE A 121 2.89 11.57 24.13
C ILE A 121 3.65 12.80 24.63
N ILE A 122 4.98 12.80 24.51
CA ILE A 122 5.87 13.88 24.98
C ILE A 122 6.25 14.91 23.91
N ALA A 123 6.08 14.58 22.64
CA ALA A 123 6.47 15.43 21.50
C ALA A 123 5.68 15.07 20.24
N VAL A 124 5.51 16.03 19.33
CA VAL A 124 4.81 15.86 18.05
C VAL A 124 5.64 16.45 16.91
N GLN A 125 5.81 15.69 15.83
CA GLN A 125 6.54 16.17 14.65
C GLN A 125 5.62 16.99 13.74
N VAL A 126 6.07 18.19 13.36
CA VAL A 126 5.45 19.05 12.37
C VAL A 126 5.98 18.64 11.00
N GLU A 127 5.13 17.98 10.21
CA GLU A 127 5.47 17.50 8.87
C GLU A 127 6.61 16.45 8.90
N ASN A 128 7.13 16.02 7.74
CA ASN A 128 8.25 15.09 7.63
C ASN A 128 9.16 15.41 6.44
N GLU A 129 10.42 15.75 6.73
CA GLU A 129 11.46 16.06 5.74
C GLU A 129 10.98 17.07 4.69
N TYR A 130 10.24 18.11 5.11
CA TYR A 130 9.66 19.10 4.21
C TYR A 130 10.73 19.81 3.38
N GLY A 131 11.95 19.96 3.91
CA GLY A 131 13.06 20.58 3.19
C GLY A 131 13.44 19.84 1.90
N SER A 132 13.13 18.55 1.77
CA SER A 132 13.29 17.78 0.53
C SER A 132 12.23 18.08 -0.53
N TYR A 133 11.12 18.72 -0.13
CA TYR A 133 10.00 19.08 -0.99
C TYR A 133 9.96 20.59 -1.26
N ALA A 134 9.85 21.38 -0.18
CA ALA A 134 10.02 22.83 -0.09
C ALA A 134 9.35 23.62 -1.24
N LYS A 135 8.10 23.29 -1.58
CA LYS A 135 7.36 23.97 -2.66
C LYS A 135 6.65 25.25 -2.20
N ASP A 136 6.31 25.35 -0.91
CA ASP A 136 5.54 26.45 -0.33
C ASP A 136 6.08 26.83 1.05
N GLU A 137 6.51 28.08 1.21
CA GLU A 137 7.07 28.61 2.46
C GLU A 137 6.01 28.85 3.55
N ASN A 138 4.75 29.04 3.17
CA ASN A 138 3.64 29.31 4.09
C ASN A 138 3.03 28.03 4.68
N TYR A 139 3.32 26.88 4.06
CA TYR A 139 2.71 25.61 4.44
C TYR A 139 3.15 25.11 5.82
N MET A 140 4.44 25.17 6.12
CA MET A 140 4.94 24.75 7.43
C MET A 140 4.31 25.59 8.56
N PRO A 141 4.36 26.94 8.53
CA PRO A 141 3.66 27.79 9.52
C PRO A 141 2.18 27.45 9.67
N TYR A 142 1.50 27.16 8.57
CA TYR A 142 0.11 26.73 8.58
C TYR A 142 -0.11 25.45 9.38
N ILE A 143 0.68 24.40 9.13
CA ILE A 143 0.57 23.11 9.84
C ILE A 143 0.85 23.28 11.34
N LYS A 144 1.88 24.06 11.72
CA LYS A 144 2.15 24.37 13.12
C LYS A 144 0.92 25.01 13.78
N ASN A 145 0.37 26.06 13.16
CA ASN A 145 -0.81 26.74 13.70
C ASN A 145 -2.01 25.79 13.80
N CYS A 146 -2.19 24.87 12.85
CA CYS A 146 -3.27 23.89 12.91
C CYS A 146 -3.13 22.94 14.12
N LEU A 147 -1.91 22.55 14.49
CA LEU A 147 -1.65 21.70 15.68
C LEU A 147 -1.89 22.49 16.97
N GLU A 148 -1.31 23.69 17.08
CA GLU A 148 -1.39 24.53 18.29
C GLU A 148 -2.83 24.99 18.56
N SER A 149 -3.54 25.49 17.54
CA SER A 149 -4.93 25.95 17.66
C SER A 149 -5.90 24.84 18.09
N ARG A 150 -5.55 23.58 17.85
CA ARG A 150 -6.33 22.39 18.24
C ARG A 150 -5.90 21.81 19.59
N GLY A 151 -4.95 22.46 20.26
CA GLY A 151 -4.58 22.20 21.65
C GLY A 151 -3.43 21.22 21.85
N ILE A 152 -2.59 21.00 20.82
CA ILE A 152 -1.29 20.34 21.02
C ILE A 152 -0.36 21.34 21.72
N LYS A 153 0.16 20.97 22.90
CA LYS A 153 1.02 21.82 23.75
C LYS A 153 2.42 21.24 23.95
N GLU A 154 2.58 19.98 23.59
CA GLU A 154 3.81 19.21 23.62
C GLU A 154 4.90 19.86 22.75
N LEU A 155 6.14 19.47 22.99
CA LEU A 155 7.26 19.92 22.17
C LEU A 155 7.01 19.58 20.70
N LEU A 156 6.95 20.62 19.87
CA LEU A 156 6.92 20.48 18.43
C LEU A 156 8.35 20.35 17.88
N LEU A 157 8.54 19.45 16.94
CA LEU A 157 9.82 19.27 16.24
C LEU A 157 9.66 19.11 14.73
N THR A 158 10.68 19.47 13.94
CA THR A 158 10.80 19.10 12.51
C THR A 158 11.96 18.14 12.33
N SER A 159 11.93 17.33 11.28
CA SER A 159 12.99 16.36 10.97
C SER A 159 13.35 16.47 9.49
N ASP A 160 14.63 16.69 9.20
CA ASP A 160 15.16 16.84 7.84
C ASP A 160 16.54 16.17 7.68
N ASN A 161 16.96 15.97 6.44
CA ASN A 161 18.36 15.66 6.14
C ASN A 161 19.23 16.93 6.18
N TRP A 162 20.55 16.78 6.03
CA TRP A 162 21.50 17.90 6.15
C TRP A 162 21.18 19.08 5.21
N GLU A 163 20.81 18.81 3.97
CA GLU A 163 20.46 19.85 3.00
C GLU A 163 19.07 20.46 3.27
N GLY A 164 18.12 19.62 3.71
CA GLY A 164 16.74 19.98 4.02
C GLY A 164 16.61 20.91 5.23
N LEU A 165 17.54 20.89 6.19
CA LEU A 165 17.53 21.79 7.35
C LEU A 165 17.45 23.29 7.00
N ARG A 166 17.92 23.66 5.80
CA ARG A 166 17.86 25.05 5.30
C ARG A 166 16.43 25.50 4.99
N TYR A 167 15.54 24.56 4.69
CA TYR A 167 14.19 24.82 4.16
C TYR A 167 13.06 24.19 4.98
N GLY A 168 13.35 23.15 5.77
CA GLY A 168 12.34 22.40 6.55
C GLY A 168 12.23 22.78 8.03
N GLY A 169 13.10 23.67 8.54
CA GLY A 169 13.04 24.14 9.93
C GLY A 169 12.12 25.35 10.13
N MET A 170 11.56 25.51 11.34
CA MET A 170 10.67 26.62 11.69
C MET A 170 11.02 27.27 13.04
N GLU A 171 10.73 28.56 13.19
CA GLU A 171 10.85 29.28 14.45
C GLU A 171 9.90 28.73 15.53
N GLY A 172 10.41 28.54 16.75
CA GLY A 172 9.67 27.98 17.88
C GLY A 172 9.40 26.47 17.77
N VAL A 173 9.98 25.77 16.80
CA VAL A 173 9.88 24.32 16.61
C VAL A 173 11.29 23.72 16.63
N LEU A 174 11.52 22.66 17.40
CA LEU A 174 12.85 22.08 17.51
C LEU A 174 13.28 21.43 16.20
N LYS A 175 14.42 21.84 15.63
CA LYS A 175 14.95 21.25 14.39
C LYS A 175 15.78 20.01 14.72
N THR A 176 15.54 18.91 14.01
CA THR A 176 16.22 17.63 14.23
C THR A 176 16.76 17.11 12.90
N ILE A 177 17.83 16.32 12.94
CA ILE A 177 18.50 15.84 11.73
C ILE A 177 18.48 14.31 11.62
N ASN A 178 18.19 13.80 10.43
CA ASN A 178 18.28 12.38 10.10
C ASN A 178 19.70 12.00 9.66
N LEU A 179 20.35 11.15 10.45
CA LEU A 179 21.68 10.58 10.20
C LEU A 179 21.59 9.10 9.84
N GLN A 180 22.51 8.60 9.01
CA GLN A 180 22.41 7.27 8.39
C GLN A 180 23.09 6.12 9.15
N ARG A 181 23.85 6.38 10.24
CA ARG A 181 24.59 5.31 10.96
C ARG A 181 24.69 5.51 12.47
N LEU A 182 24.24 4.48 13.18
CA LEU A 182 24.78 3.96 14.45
C LEU A 182 24.54 2.44 14.40
N SER A 183 25.59 1.63 14.50
CA SER A 183 25.46 0.16 14.47
C SER A 183 25.37 -0.41 15.88
N PHE A 184 24.47 -1.39 16.09
CA PHE A 184 24.76 -2.60 16.87
C PHE A 184 23.69 -3.71 16.70
N GLY A 185 24.16 -4.97 16.64
CA GLY A 185 23.40 -6.17 16.25
C GLY A 185 22.59 -6.86 17.37
N ALA A 186 21.75 -6.13 18.11
CA ALA A 186 20.88 -6.72 19.14
C ALA A 186 19.57 -7.31 18.59
N ILE A 187 19.09 -6.85 17.43
CA ILE A 187 17.79 -7.22 16.85
C ILE A 187 17.77 -8.69 16.39
N GLN A 188 18.92 -9.23 15.98
CA GLN A 188 19.03 -10.59 15.43
C GLN A 188 18.73 -11.66 16.50
N CYS A 189 19.18 -11.46 17.74
CA CYS A 189 18.89 -12.37 18.86
C CYS A 189 17.39 -12.42 19.24
N LEU A 190 16.61 -11.37 18.95
CA LEU A 190 15.19 -11.29 19.30
C LEU A 190 14.28 -12.00 18.29
N ALA A 191 14.73 -12.14 17.03
CA ALA A 191 14.01 -12.89 16.00
C ALA A 191 14.09 -14.42 16.23
N ASP A 192 15.16 -14.89 16.88
CA ASP A 192 15.35 -16.30 17.23
C ASP A 192 14.47 -16.74 18.41
N MET A 193 13.98 -15.80 19.22
CA MET A 193 13.09 -16.06 20.35
C MET A 193 11.61 -16.20 19.96
N GLN A 194 11.24 -15.95 18.70
CA GLN A 194 9.88 -16.18 18.19
C GLN A 194 9.77 -17.57 17.57
N GLU A 195 8.93 -18.42 18.17
CA GLU A 195 8.62 -19.74 17.62
C GLU A 195 7.93 -19.60 16.25
N ARG A 196 8.56 -20.20 15.23
CA ARG A 196 8.09 -20.20 13.84
C ARG A 196 7.98 -21.64 13.36
N ARG A 197 6.97 -21.93 12.55
CA ARG A 197 6.68 -23.27 12.06
C ARG A 197 6.66 -23.30 10.54
N ALA A 198 7.32 -24.31 9.95
CA ALA A 198 7.06 -24.68 8.57
C ALA A 198 5.84 -25.61 8.57
N TYR A 199 4.74 -25.17 7.98
CA TYR A 199 3.58 -26.04 7.75
C TYR A 199 3.80 -26.91 6.51
N ASP A 200 3.01 -27.96 6.37
CA ASP A 200 3.04 -28.79 5.17
C ASP A 200 2.62 -27.96 3.93
N PRO A 201 3.25 -28.18 2.77
CA PRO A 201 2.83 -27.55 1.52
C PRO A 201 1.36 -27.84 1.22
N VAL A 202 0.63 -26.83 0.78
CA VAL A 202 -0.77 -26.99 0.38
C VAL A 202 -0.89 -27.02 -1.13
N VAL A 203 -1.81 -27.84 -1.63
CA VAL A 203 -2.14 -27.90 -3.05
C VAL A 203 -3.29 -26.94 -3.36
N ILE A 204 -3.24 -26.33 -4.54
CA ILE A 204 -4.40 -25.63 -5.09
C ILE A 204 -5.52 -26.65 -5.26
N GLN A 205 -6.69 -26.31 -4.74
CA GLN A 205 -7.89 -27.14 -4.84
C GLN A 205 -8.77 -26.68 -5.99
N GLN A 206 -8.88 -25.37 -6.17
CA GLN A 206 -9.79 -24.78 -7.13
C GLN A 206 -9.22 -23.50 -7.73
N HIS A 207 -9.69 -23.12 -8.91
CA HIS A 207 -9.34 -21.87 -9.56
C HIS A 207 -10.58 -21.19 -10.18
N LEU A 208 -10.49 -19.87 -10.34
CA LEU A 208 -11.50 -19.02 -10.97
C LEU A 208 -10.79 -18.00 -11.87
N SER A 209 -11.17 -17.94 -13.15
CA SER A 209 -10.53 -16.97 -14.07
C SER A 209 -10.90 -15.54 -13.71
N LEU A 210 -10.06 -14.57 -14.10
CA LEU A 210 -10.38 -13.16 -13.97
C LEU A 210 -11.74 -12.84 -14.61
N TRP A 211 -11.99 -13.33 -15.83
CA TRP A 211 -13.22 -13.04 -16.58
C TRP A 211 -14.46 -13.58 -15.88
N ASP A 212 -14.39 -14.81 -15.34
CA ASP A 212 -15.49 -15.39 -14.56
C ASP A 212 -15.72 -14.59 -13.26
N SER A 213 -14.65 -14.00 -12.68
CA SER A 213 -14.76 -13.20 -11.45
C SER A 213 -15.46 -11.85 -11.63
N LEU A 214 -15.54 -11.32 -12.85
CA LEU A 214 -16.16 -10.02 -13.14
C LEU A 214 -17.67 -10.01 -12.87
N HIS A 215 -18.33 -11.16 -12.76
CA HIS A 215 -19.72 -11.23 -12.34
C HIS A 215 -19.93 -10.87 -10.86
N PHE A 216 -18.85 -10.84 -10.06
CA PHE A 216 -18.90 -10.59 -8.62
C PHE A 216 -18.35 -9.21 -8.21
N ILE A 217 -17.97 -8.38 -9.18
CA ILE A 217 -17.63 -6.99 -8.93
C ILE A 217 -18.90 -6.13 -8.85
N ASP A 218 -18.75 -4.92 -8.33
CA ASP A 218 -19.80 -3.92 -8.46
C ASP A 218 -19.94 -3.51 -9.93
N LYS A 219 -21.09 -2.92 -10.31
CA LYS A 219 -21.44 -2.64 -11.71
C LYS A 219 -20.29 -1.96 -12.48
N PRO A 220 -19.88 -2.47 -13.65
CA PRO A 220 -18.82 -1.84 -14.43
C PRO A 220 -19.21 -0.46 -14.92
N TYR A 221 -18.23 0.42 -15.06
CA TYR A 221 -18.42 1.79 -15.51
C TYR A 221 -18.12 1.92 -17.00
N ARG A 222 -19.01 2.58 -17.75
CA ARG A 222 -18.81 2.84 -19.19
C ARG A 222 -18.39 4.28 -19.42
N SER A 223 -17.39 4.48 -20.28
CA SER A 223 -16.90 5.81 -20.62
C SER A 223 -16.31 5.86 -22.03
N GLU A 224 -16.50 6.97 -22.73
CA GLU A 224 -15.89 7.17 -24.06
C GLU A 224 -14.37 7.26 -24.00
N MET A 225 -13.82 7.78 -22.90
CA MET A 225 -12.38 7.92 -22.69
C MET A 225 -11.93 6.98 -21.58
N PRO A 226 -10.65 6.58 -21.53
CA PRO A 226 -10.13 5.91 -20.35
C PRO A 226 -10.23 6.85 -19.13
N VAL A 227 -10.53 6.26 -17.97
CA VAL A 227 -10.63 6.98 -16.70
C VAL A 227 -9.67 6.35 -15.69
N ASN A 228 -8.80 7.16 -15.09
CA ASN A 228 -7.86 6.72 -14.06
C ASN A 228 -8.62 6.27 -12.79
N MET A 229 -8.01 5.40 -12.00
CA MET A 229 -8.71 4.70 -10.92
C MET A 229 -9.30 5.63 -9.86
N GLU A 230 -8.63 6.75 -9.57
CA GLU A 230 -9.11 7.79 -8.65
C GLU A 230 -10.45 8.40 -9.10
N ASN A 231 -10.67 8.54 -10.41
CA ASN A 231 -11.84 9.23 -10.96
C ASN A 231 -12.99 8.29 -11.34
N LEU A 232 -12.89 7.01 -11.00
CA LEU A 232 -13.99 6.07 -11.20
C LEU A 232 -15.14 6.37 -10.23
N PRO A 233 -16.41 6.30 -10.65
CA PRO A 233 -17.56 6.51 -9.78
C PRO A 233 -17.86 5.25 -8.96
N VAL A 234 -16.89 4.82 -8.16
CA VAL A 234 -16.93 3.66 -7.26
C VAL A 234 -16.61 4.11 -5.83
N ASN A 235 -16.85 3.24 -4.84
CA ASN A 235 -16.58 3.54 -3.42
C ASN A 235 -17.23 4.87 -2.98
N ASN A 236 -18.54 5.01 -3.19
CA ASN A 236 -19.28 6.24 -2.90
C ASN A 236 -18.71 7.48 -3.61
N ASN A 237 -18.29 7.33 -4.87
CA ASN A 237 -17.61 8.34 -5.68
C ASN A 237 -16.21 8.78 -5.18
N ASN A 238 -15.56 8.02 -4.31
CA ASN A 238 -14.18 8.28 -3.87
C ASN A 238 -13.11 7.63 -4.78
N GLY A 239 -13.53 6.94 -5.84
CA GLY A 239 -12.61 6.26 -6.74
C GLY A 239 -12.12 4.92 -6.22
N GLN A 240 -11.31 4.26 -7.03
CA GLN A 240 -10.58 3.06 -6.68
C GLN A 240 -9.14 3.41 -6.33
N SER A 241 -8.67 2.96 -5.18
CA SER A 241 -7.37 3.38 -4.67
C SER A 241 -6.26 2.37 -4.86
N TYR A 242 -6.58 1.08 -4.75
CA TYR A 242 -5.62 -0.03 -4.78
C TYR A 242 -6.12 -1.16 -5.69
N GLY A 243 -5.26 -2.16 -5.88
CA GLY A 243 -5.58 -3.35 -6.66
C GLY A 243 -5.38 -3.13 -8.15
N TYR A 244 -6.33 -3.64 -8.92
CA TYR A 244 -6.28 -3.71 -10.38
C TYR A 244 -7.49 -3.03 -11.01
N THR A 245 -7.32 -2.44 -12.18
CA THR A 245 -8.41 -1.88 -12.97
C THR A 245 -8.34 -2.46 -14.36
N LEU A 246 -9.43 -3.07 -14.81
CA LEU A 246 -9.51 -3.68 -16.12
C LEU A 246 -10.29 -2.76 -17.06
N TYR A 247 -9.72 -2.46 -18.22
CA TYR A 247 -10.30 -1.62 -19.25
C TYR A 247 -10.57 -2.46 -20.49
N GLU A 248 -11.82 -2.54 -20.93
CA GLU A 248 -12.21 -3.29 -22.14
C GLU A 248 -12.77 -2.35 -23.21
N THR A 249 -12.38 -2.57 -24.46
CA THR A 249 -12.91 -1.90 -25.66
C THR A 249 -12.86 -2.87 -26.85
N THR A 250 -13.28 -2.44 -28.03
CA THR A 250 -13.28 -3.25 -29.25
C THR A 250 -12.23 -2.78 -30.27
N ILE A 251 -11.65 -3.73 -30.98
CA ILE A 251 -10.75 -3.51 -32.13
C ILE A 251 -11.14 -4.44 -33.28
N ASN A 252 -10.86 -4.03 -34.52
CA ASN A 252 -11.37 -4.74 -35.71
C ASN A 252 -10.27 -5.40 -36.56
N SER A 253 -9.00 -5.30 -36.15
CA SER A 253 -7.84 -5.83 -36.87
C SER A 253 -6.66 -6.11 -35.94
N GLY A 254 -5.58 -6.67 -36.48
CA GLY A 254 -4.25 -6.55 -35.87
C GLY A 254 -3.71 -5.12 -35.99
N GLY A 255 -2.62 -4.82 -35.29
CA GLY A 255 -2.05 -3.48 -35.30
C GLY A 255 -1.07 -3.20 -34.16
N ILE A 256 -0.74 -1.93 -33.95
CA ILE A 256 0.13 -1.49 -32.85
C ILE A 256 -0.72 -0.77 -31.80
N LEU A 257 -0.66 -1.27 -30.57
CA LEU A 257 -1.17 -0.59 -29.39
C LEU A 257 -0.05 0.26 -28.79
N ASN A 258 -0.28 1.55 -28.60
CA ASN A 258 0.68 2.49 -28.01
C ASN A 258 0.04 3.20 -26.80
N SER A 259 0.63 3.05 -25.63
CA SER A 259 0.15 3.64 -24.37
C SER A 259 0.49 5.10 -24.20
N LYS A 260 1.44 5.66 -24.98
CA LYS A 260 2.01 7.00 -24.80
C LYS A 260 2.46 7.25 -23.36
N ASN A 261 2.94 6.21 -22.66
CA ASN A 261 3.31 6.27 -21.24
C ASN A 261 2.13 6.67 -20.29
N ASN A 262 0.90 6.41 -20.71
CA ASN A 262 -0.32 6.67 -19.94
C ASN A 262 -0.77 5.48 -19.08
N VAL A 263 -0.03 4.37 -19.08
CA VAL A 263 -0.27 3.24 -18.17
C VAL A 263 0.49 3.48 -16.87
N ARG A 264 -0.22 3.41 -15.74
CA ARG A 264 0.33 3.63 -14.39
C ARG A 264 -0.12 2.49 -13.44
N ASP A 265 0.68 1.48 -13.15
CA ASP A 265 2.14 1.36 -13.44
C ASP A 265 2.48 0.30 -14.48
N ARG A 266 1.73 -0.79 -14.50
CA ARG A 266 1.95 -1.93 -15.39
C ARG A 266 0.62 -2.47 -15.88
N ALA A 267 0.55 -2.87 -17.14
CA ALA A 267 -0.63 -3.48 -17.72
C ALA A 267 -0.31 -4.82 -18.40
N LEU A 268 -1.21 -5.79 -18.24
CA LEU A 268 -1.31 -6.95 -19.12
C LEU A 268 -2.37 -6.68 -20.18
N VAL A 269 -2.04 -6.99 -21.44
CA VAL A 269 -2.91 -6.74 -22.60
C VAL A 269 -3.39 -8.07 -23.16
N PHE A 270 -4.69 -8.16 -23.41
CA PHE A 270 -5.36 -9.34 -23.93
C PHE A 270 -6.18 -8.99 -25.16
N VAL A 271 -6.19 -9.87 -26.16
CA VAL A 271 -7.13 -9.81 -27.28
C VAL A 271 -7.94 -11.09 -27.31
N ASP A 272 -9.27 -10.98 -27.26
CA ASP A 272 -10.19 -12.11 -27.16
C ASP A 272 -9.80 -13.06 -26.01
N ARG A 273 -9.43 -12.46 -24.86
CA ARG A 273 -8.96 -13.13 -23.63
C ARG A 273 -7.63 -13.88 -23.75
N GLN A 274 -6.92 -13.78 -24.87
CA GLN A 274 -5.57 -14.31 -25.04
C GLN A 274 -4.52 -13.24 -24.75
N CYS A 275 -3.52 -13.56 -23.93
CA CYS A 275 -2.46 -12.63 -23.57
C CYS A 275 -1.63 -12.25 -24.81
N ALA A 276 -1.57 -10.95 -25.11
CA ALA A 276 -0.76 -10.39 -26.19
C ALA A 276 0.61 -9.88 -25.67
N GLY A 277 0.69 -9.48 -24.39
CA GLY A 277 1.92 -8.98 -23.79
C GLY A 277 1.65 -8.02 -22.63
N SER A 278 2.64 -7.19 -22.33
CA SER A 278 2.56 -6.21 -21.23
C SER A 278 3.06 -4.82 -21.64
N LEU A 279 2.50 -3.81 -21.01
CA LEU A 279 2.92 -2.41 -21.09
C LEU A 279 3.38 -1.93 -19.71
N ASP A 280 4.40 -1.09 -19.65
CA ASP A 280 4.88 -0.47 -18.42
C ASP A 280 5.56 0.88 -18.73
N ASN A 281 6.35 1.41 -17.79
CA ASN A 281 7.06 2.68 -17.99
C ASN A 281 8.25 2.59 -18.99
N LYS A 282 8.66 1.39 -19.40
CA LYS A 282 9.72 1.13 -20.40
C LYS A 282 9.16 0.65 -21.73
N ILE A 283 8.07 -0.13 -21.70
CA ILE A 283 7.44 -0.73 -22.87
C ILE A 283 6.11 -0.01 -23.11
N HIS A 284 6.11 0.93 -24.05
CA HIS A 284 4.93 1.74 -24.37
C HIS A 284 4.16 1.22 -25.58
N GLU A 285 4.76 0.34 -26.38
CA GLU A 285 4.16 -0.18 -27.60
C GLU A 285 4.10 -1.71 -27.57
N LEU A 286 3.00 -2.25 -28.09
CA LEU A 286 2.78 -3.68 -28.18
C LEU A 286 2.09 -4.02 -29.51
N PRO A 287 2.70 -4.85 -30.37
CA PRO A 287 2.02 -5.37 -31.55
C PRO A 287 0.92 -6.36 -31.14
N LEU A 288 -0.28 -6.17 -31.67
CA LEU A 288 -1.44 -7.04 -31.48
C LEU A 288 -1.64 -7.94 -32.70
N PRO A 289 -1.90 -9.24 -32.51
CA PRO A 289 -2.00 -10.20 -33.61
C PRO A 289 -3.21 -9.92 -34.50
N GLU A 290 -3.08 -10.20 -35.80
CA GLU A 290 -4.23 -10.30 -36.70
C GLU A 290 -5.16 -11.44 -36.22
N GLY A 291 -6.47 -11.27 -36.37
CA GLY A 291 -7.43 -12.29 -35.93
C GLY A 291 -7.20 -13.62 -36.68
N LYS A 292 -7.01 -14.72 -35.95
CA LYS A 292 -6.97 -16.08 -36.51
C LYS A 292 -8.39 -16.58 -36.81
N THR A 293 -9.16 -15.87 -37.62
CA THR A 293 -10.48 -16.33 -38.04
C THR A 293 -10.36 -17.01 -39.40
N LEU A 294 -10.05 -18.31 -39.38
CA LEU A 294 -10.43 -19.21 -40.47
C LEU A 294 -11.95 -19.41 -40.39
N VAL A 295 -12.72 -18.44 -40.87
CA VAL A 295 -14.15 -18.63 -41.12
C VAL A 295 -14.45 -18.10 -42.51
N PHE A 296 -14.95 -18.99 -43.37
CA PHE A 296 -15.61 -18.68 -44.62
C PHE A 296 -16.90 -17.89 -44.34
N CYS A 297 -16.80 -16.64 -43.89
CA CYS A 297 -17.88 -15.66 -43.93
C CYS A 297 -17.29 -14.26 -43.70
N ALA A 298 -17.49 -13.36 -44.66
CA ALA A 298 -16.88 -12.03 -44.74
C ALA A 298 -17.49 -11.02 -43.76
N CYS A 299 -17.42 -11.29 -42.46
CA CYS A 299 -17.72 -10.33 -41.40
C CYS A 299 -16.52 -10.27 -40.45
N LYS A 300 -15.65 -9.26 -40.60
CA LYS A 300 -14.63 -8.94 -39.59
C LYS A 300 -15.37 -8.60 -38.29
N GLY A 301 -15.49 -9.55 -37.38
CA GLY A 301 -16.15 -9.33 -36.09
C GLY A 301 -15.32 -8.42 -35.19
N ASP A 302 -15.99 -7.59 -34.40
CA ASP A 302 -15.38 -6.81 -33.34
C ASP A 302 -14.68 -7.77 -32.35
N ARG A 303 -13.41 -7.51 -32.07
CA ARG A 303 -12.59 -8.28 -31.11
C ARG A 303 -12.49 -7.52 -29.81
N THR A 304 -12.47 -8.22 -28.68
CA THR A 304 -12.36 -7.56 -27.38
C THR A 304 -10.88 -7.33 -27.06
N LEU A 305 -10.51 -6.06 -26.87
CA LEU A 305 -9.22 -5.66 -26.31
C LEU A 305 -9.41 -5.38 -24.83
N SER A 306 -8.68 -6.10 -23.98
CA SER A 306 -8.72 -5.94 -22.54
C SER A 306 -7.34 -5.54 -21.99
N ILE A 307 -7.28 -4.50 -21.16
CA ILE A 307 -6.05 -3.95 -20.57
C ILE A 307 -6.21 -4.00 -19.05
N LEU A 308 -5.57 -4.97 -18.40
CA LEU A 308 -5.57 -5.13 -16.95
C LEU A 308 -4.41 -4.32 -16.35
N VAL A 309 -4.71 -3.18 -15.73
CA VAL A 309 -3.71 -2.28 -15.14
C VAL A 309 -3.59 -2.53 -13.64
N GLU A 310 -2.36 -2.66 -13.15
CA GLU A 310 -2.02 -2.76 -11.74
C GLU A 310 -1.52 -1.42 -11.19
N ASN A 311 -2.05 -1.02 -10.03
CA ASN A 311 -1.40 -0.03 -9.18
C ASN A 311 -0.29 -0.70 -8.37
N CYS A 312 0.99 -0.46 -8.68
CA CYS A 312 2.14 -1.05 -7.98
C CYS A 312 2.51 -0.30 -6.68
N GLY A 313 1.83 0.81 -6.39
CA GLY A 313 2.10 1.71 -5.27
C GLY A 313 2.33 3.13 -5.75
N ARG A 314 1.75 4.11 -5.04
CA ARG A 314 2.01 5.53 -5.28
C ARG A 314 3.39 5.89 -4.75
N VAL A 315 4.12 6.72 -5.50
CA VAL A 315 5.38 7.31 -5.03
C VAL A 315 5.14 8.06 -3.72
N ASN A 316 6.02 7.88 -2.74
CA ASN A 316 5.90 8.44 -1.40
C ASN A 316 6.99 9.46 -1.04
N TYR A 317 7.84 9.84 -2.00
CA TYR A 317 8.94 10.78 -1.80
C TYR A 317 9.17 11.66 -3.05
N GLY A 318 9.64 12.88 -2.85
CA GLY A 318 9.99 13.81 -3.92
C GLY A 318 8.80 14.61 -4.47
N LYS A 319 9.00 15.24 -5.64
CA LYS A 319 8.06 16.24 -6.19
C LYS A 319 6.92 15.66 -7.04
N ALA A 320 7.00 14.38 -7.37
CA ALA A 320 6.07 13.69 -8.27
C ALA A 320 4.79 13.19 -7.59
N LEU A 321 4.52 13.60 -6.35
CA LEU A 321 3.36 13.14 -5.56
C LEU A 321 2.03 13.50 -6.22
N ASP A 322 1.95 14.70 -6.79
CA ASP A 322 0.74 15.24 -7.45
C ASP A 322 0.38 14.45 -8.73
N GLU A 323 1.36 13.74 -9.30
CA GLU A 323 1.24 12.99 -10.55
C GLU A 323 0.88 11.51 -10.34
N GLN A 324 0.66 11.08 -9.10
CA GLN A 324 0.46 9.67 -8.74
C GLN A 324 -0.96 9.14 -8.99
N ARG A 325 -1.66 9.64 -10.01
CA ARG A 325 -2.86 8.97 -10.51
C ARG A 325 -2.47 7.63 -11.16
N LYS A 326 -3.33 6.63 -10.99
CA LYS A 326 -3.05 5.25 -11.39
C LYS A 326 -4.13 4.71 -12.34
N GLY A 327 -3.87 3.57 -12.96
CA GLY A 327 -4.71 3.06 -14.06
C GLY A 327 -4.26 3.66 -15.39
N ILE A 328 -5.21 4.02 -16.26
CA ILE A 328 -4.93 4.70 -17.52
C ILE A 328 -5.19 6.20 -17.34
N VAL A 329 -4.14 7.02 -17.46
CA VAL A 329 -4.19 8.47 -17.16
C VAL A 329 -4.35 9.37 -18.40
N GLY A 330 -4.49 8.77 -19.59
CA GLY A 330 -4.62 9.47 -20.86
C GLY A 330 -4.92 8.50 -22.00
N ASP A 331 -4.99 9.01 -23.23
CA ASP A 331 -5.34 8.20 -24.40
C ASP A 331 -4.38 7.03 -24.63
N ILE A 332 -4.96 5.86 -24.94
CA ILE A 332 -4.27 4.72 -25.53
C ILE A 332 -4.58 4.72 -27.02
N LEU A 333 -3.56 4.61 -27.86
CA LEU A 333 -3.73 4.60 -29.30
C LEU A 333 -3.68 3.18 -29.86
N PHE A 334 -4.55 2.89 -30.81
CA PHE A 334 -4.46 1.73 -31.68
C PHE A 334 -4.28 2.20 -33.12
N ASN A 335 -3.19 1.81 -33.77
CA ASN A 335 -2.82 2.30 -35.11
C ASN A 335 -2.88 3.83 -35.22
N HIS A 336 -2.32 4.51 -34.23
CA HIS A 336 -2.31 5.99 -34.08
C HIS A 336 -3.67 6.66 -33.81
N ILE A 337 -4.77 5.90 -33.74
CA ILE A 337 -6.11 6.40 -33.44
C ILE A 337 -6.42 6.16 -31.95
N PRO A 338 -6.89 7.17 -31.21
CA PRO A 338 -7.31 6.97 -29.82
C PRO A 338 -8.45 5.96 -29.69
N LEU A 339 -8.28 4.98 -28.81
CA LEU A 339 -9.33 4.03 -28.46
C LEU A 339 -10.44 4.71 -27.67
N ARG A 340 -11.68 4.28 -27.88
CA ARG A 340 -12.89 4.86 -27.27
C ARG A 340 -13.87 3.75 -26.81
N GLY A 341 -14.96 4.15 -26.16
CA GLY A 341 -16.02 3.21 -25.75
C GLY A 341 -15.55 2.14 -24.75
N PHE A 342 -14.90 2.56 -23.66
CA PHE A 342 -14.41 1.66 -22.63
C PHE A 342 -15.50 1.17 -21.68
N THR A 343 -15.45 -0.12 -21.34
CA THR A 343 -16.07 -0.69 -20.13
C THR A 343 -14.97 -0.94 -19.11
N ILE A 344 -15.10 -0.37 -17.91
CA ILE A 344 -14.06 -0.33 -16.88
C ILE A 344 -14.54 -1.09 -15.64
N PHE A 345 -13.72 -2.02 -15.18
CA PHE A 345 -14.00 -2.95 -14.09
C PHE A 345 -13.04 -2.67 -12.92
N CYS A 346 -13.61 -2.36 -11.75
CA CYS A 346 -12.87 -2.13 -10.51
C CYS A 346 -12.58 -3.45 -9.79
N LEU A 347 -11.30 -3.75 -9.57
CA LEU A 347 -10.83 -4.91 -8.80
C LEU A 347 -9.99 -4.43 -7.62
N ASP A 348 -10.64 -3.80 -6.65
CA ASP A 348 -9.99 -3.23 -5.45
C ASP A 348 -9.51 -4.29 -4.45
N MET A 349 -9.88 -5.54 -4.67
CA MET A 349 -9.54 -6.69 -3.84
C MET A 349 -9.97 -6.55 -2.37
N LYS A 350 -11.03 -5.77 -2.09
CA LYS A 350 -11.56 -5.60 -0.73
C LYS A 350 -12.15 -6.91 -0.18
N PRO A 351 -12.22 -7.08 1.16
CA PRO A 351 -12.80 -8.27 1.78
C PRO A 351 -14.23 -8.60 1.31
N GLY A 352 -15.04 -7.56 1.02
CA GLY A 352 -16.39 -7.73 0.47
C GLY A 352 -16.40 -8.43 -0.90
N PHE A 353 -15.50 -8.03 -1.81
CA PHE A 353 -15.33 -8.69 -3.10
C PHE A 353 -14.86 -10.14 -2.94
N LEU A 354 -13.85 -10.39 -2.10
CA LEU A 354 -13.35 -11.75 -1.84
C LEU A 354 -14.45 -12.65 -1.25
N LYS A 355 -15.29 -12.13 -0.35
CA LYS A 355 -16.42 -12.89 0.22
C LYS A 355 -17.43 -13.30 -0.86
N ARG A 356 -17.75 -12.41 -1.81
CA ARG A 356 -18.63 -12.72 -2.95
C ARG A 356 -18.01 -13.76 -3.87
N LEU A 357 -16.73 -13.61 -4.19
CA LEU A 357 -15.94 -14.55 -5.00
C LEU A 357 -16.00 -15.97 -4.42
N LEU A 358 -15.81 -16.10 -3.11
CA LEU A 358 -15.86 -17.38 -2.40
C LEU A 358 -17.25 -18.01 -2.35
N SER A 359 -18.29 -17.17 -2.32
CA SER A 359 -19.68 -17.62 -2.28
C SER A 359 -20.25 -17.91 -3.68
N SER A 360 -19.46 -17.77 -4.74
CA SER A 360 -19.93 -17.84 -6.13
C SER A 360 -20.39 -19.22 -6.58
N GLY A 361 -19.84 -20.29 -6.01
CA GLY A 361 -20.02 -21.65 -6.51
C GLY A 361 -19.42 -21.90 -7.92
N GLN A 362 -18.71 -20.93 -8.51
CA GLN A 362 -18.16 -21.01 -9.88
C GLN A 362 -16.71 -21.50 -9.94
N TRP A 363 -16.16 -21.94 -8.80
CA TRP A 363 -14.80 -22.43 -8.69
C TRP A 363 -14.63 -23.76 -9.42
N LYS A 364 -13.64 -23.81 -10.33
CA LYS A 364 -13.32 -24.99 -11.14
C LYS A 364 -12.25 -25.82 -10.44
N SER A 365 -12.39 -27.13 -10.45
CA SER A 365 -11.43 -28.06 -9.80
C SER A 365 -10.44 -28.69 -10.78
N ASP A 366 -10.56 -28.42 -12.09
CA ASP A 366 -9.64 -28.93 -13.11
C ASP A 366 -8.39 -28.04 -13.22
N LEU A 367 -7.23 -28.58 -12.82
CA LEU A 367 -5.97 -27.84 -12.79
C LEU A 367 -5.06 -28.12 -14.00
N LYS A 368 -5.55 -28.80 -15.04
CA LYS A 368 -4.72 -29.17 -16.21
C LYS A 368 -4.24 -27.97 -17.02
N SER A 369 -5.00 -26.87 -17.05
CA SER A 369 -4.64 -25.64 -17.76
C SER A 369 -5.38 -24.44 -17.14
N PRO A 370 -4.98 -23.99 -15.95
CA PRO A 370 -5.66 -22.90 -15.29
C PRO A 370 -5.52 -21.60 -16.09
N SER A 371 -6.64 -20.87 -16.21
CA SER A 371 -6.64 -19.56 -16.85
C SER A 371 -5.97 -18.53 -15.95
N VAL A 372 -5.00 -17.80 -16.52
CA VAL A 372 -4.38 -16.62 -15.90
C VAL A 372 -4.69 -15.37 -16.74
N PRO A 373 -4.92 -14.20 -16.13
CA PRO A 373 -4.98 -13.95 -14.70
C PRO A 373 -6.17 -14.65 -14.03
N GLY A 374 -6.01 -15.04 -12.77
CA GLY A 374 -7.04 -15.80 -12.06
C GLY A 374 -6.79 -15.93 -10.56
N PHE A 375 -7.82 -16.37 -9.84
CA PHE A 375 -7.79 -16.66 -8.42
C PHE A 375 -7.61 -18.17 -8.22
N PHE A 376 -6.76 -18.53 -7.27
CA PHE A 376 -6.39 -19.90 -6.93
C PHE A 376 -6.61 -20.11 -5.45
N GLN A 377 -7.40 -21.12 -5.09
CA GLN A 377 -7.77 -21.41 -3.71
C GLN A 377 -7.02 -22.64 -3.20
N ALA A 378 -6.45 -22.53 -2.01
CA ALA A 378 -5.92 -23.63 -1.22
C ALA A 378 -6.47 -23.60 0.20
N ARG A 379 -6.32 -24.72 0.91
CA ARG A 379 -6.67 -24.84 2.33
C ARG A 379 -5.45 -25.34 3.10
N LEU A 380 -5.14 -24.64 4.18
CA LEU A 380 -4.11 -25.00 5.14
C LEU A 380 -4.80 -25.50 6.41
N HIS A 381 -4.56 -26.75 6.78
CA HIS A 381 -4.95 -27.28 8.08
C HIS A 381 -3.87 -26.98 9.11
N VAL A 382 -4.24 -26.39 10.24
CA VAL A 382 -3.33 -26.09 11.35
C VAL A 382 -3.71 -26.94 12.56
N ASP A 383 -2.88 -27.95 12.83
CA ASP A 383 -3.00 -28.76 14.05
C ASP A 383 -2.50 -27.99 15.26
N GLY A 384 -3.41 -27.78 16.22
CA GLY A 384 -3.11 -27.07 17.47
C GLY A 384 -3.13 -25.54 17.33
N PRO A 385 -2.48 -24.81 18.26
CA PRO A 385 -2.43 -23.35 18.21
C PRO A 385 -1.58 -22.89 17.01
N PRO A 386 -2.02 -21.85 16.28
CA PRO A 386 -1.27 -21.33 15.13
C PRO A 386 0.03 -20.63 15.57
N SER A 387 1.07 -20.80 14.76
CA SER A 387 2.37 -20.11 14.87
C SER A 387 2.69 -19.32 13.60
N ASP A 388 3.62 -18.37 13.73
CA ASP A 388 4.18 -17.62 12.62
C ASP A 388 4.82 -18.54 11.56
N THR A 389 4.71 -18.15 10.30
CA THR A 389 5.29 -18.87 9.17
C THR A 389 5.61 -17.92 8.00
N PHE A 390 6.18 -18.47 6.93
CA PHE A 390 6.41 -17.76 5.68
C PHE A 390 5.81 -18.51 4.51
N ILE A 391 5.01 -17.85 3.68
CA ILE A 391 4.55 -18.38 2.40
C ILE A 391 5.64 -18.19 1.35
N ARG A 392 5.92 -19.25 0.58
CA ARG A 392 6.83 -19.25 -0.58
C ARG A 392 6.11 -19.76 -1.82
N LEU A 393 6.33 -19.06 -2.94
CA LEU A 393 5.66 -19.30 -4.23
C LEU A 393 6.72 -19.40 -5.36
N PRO A 394 7.56 -20.45 -5.39
CA PRO A 394 8.75 -20.49 -6.25
C PRO A 394 8.43 -20.56 -7.75
N ASP A 395 7.39 -21.29 -8.13
CA ASP A 395 7.00 -21.50 -9.54
C ASP A 395 5.86 -20.60 -10.02
N TRP A 396 5.44 -19.66 -9.18
CA TRP A 396 4.44 -18.66 -9.50
C TRP A 396 5.08 -17.44 -10.17
N GLY A 397 4.28 -16.66 -10.89
CA GLY A 397 4.73 -15.46 -11.57
C GLY A 397 4.69 -14.24 -10.65
N LYS A 398 3.54 -13.60 -10.61
CA LYS A 398 3.33 -12.34 -9.91
C LYS A 398 1.87 -12.22 -9.50
N GLY A 399 1.65 -11.72 -8.29
CA GLY A 399 0.30 -11.72 -7.76
C GLY A 399 0.17 -11.19 -6.33
N VAL A 400 -0.95 -11.52 -5.71
CA VAL A 400 -1.32 -11.12 -4.34
C VAL A 400 -1.84 -12.34 -3.59
N VAL A 401 -1.43 -12.47 -2.32
CA VAL A 401 -1.86 -13.57 -1.44
C VAL A 401 -2.83 -13.05 -0.39
N PHE A 402 -3.91 -13.79 -0.16
CA PHE A 402 -4.87 -13.56 0.91
C PHE A 402 -4.96 -14.78 1.82
N VAL A 403 -4.97 -14.55 3.13
CA VAL A 403 -5.16 -15.61 4.14
C VAL A 403 -6.34 -15.25 5.02
N ASN A 404 -7.35 -16.12 5.07
CA ASN A 404 -8.59 -15.90 5.81
C ASN A 404 -9.25 -14.52 5.51
N GLY A 405 -9.16 -14.07 4.25
CA GLY A 405 -9.70 -12.79 3.78
C GLY A 405 -8.79 -11.57 4.03
N GLN A 406 -7.66 -11.73 4.73
CA GLN A 406 -6.68 -10.67 4.94
C GLN A 406 -5.64 -10.64 3.81
N ASN A 407 -5.36 -9.46 3.27
CA ASN A 407 -4.36 -9.28 2.22
C ASN A 407 -2.94 -9.32 2.82
N LEU A 408 -2.18 -10.36 2.48
CA LEU A 408 -0.81 -10.57 2.95
C LEU A 408 0.21 -9.72 2.20
N GLY A 409 -0.15 -9.27 1.00
CA GLY A 409 0.71 -8.49 0.13
C GLY A 409 1.07 -9.20 -1.17
N ARG A 410 2.01 -8.60 -1.88
CA ARG A 410 2.37 -8.97 -3.25
C ARG A 410 3.53 -9.95 -3.26
N HIS A 411 3.48 -10.94 -4.13
CA HIS A 411 4.64 -11.76 -4.48
C HIS A 411 5.08 -11.46 -5.92
N TRP A 412 6.37 -11.62 -6.18
CA TRP A 412 6.90 -11.53 -7.54
C TRP A 412 8.17 -12.37 -7.65
N CYS A 413 8.20 -13.25 -8.64
CA CYS A 413 9.32 -14.16 -8.90
C CYS A 413 10.67 -13.47 -9.13
N ILE A 414 10.69 -12.19 -9.52
CA ILE A 414 11.94 -11.45 -9.76
C ILE A 414 12.74 -11.15 -8.48
N GLY A 415 12.13 -11.24 -7.30
CA GLY A 415 12.80 -11.00 -6.02
C GLY A 415 13.12 -9.52 -5.72
N PRO A 416 13.98 -9.24 -4.72
CA PRO A 416 14.71 -10.22 -3.90
C PRO A 416 13.84 -10.92 -2.84
N GLN A 417 12.65 -10.39 -2.56
CA GLN A 417 11.72 -11.01 -1.61
C GLN A 417 11.03 -12.23 -2.24
N HIS A 418 11.34 -13.42 -1.75
CA HIS A 418 10.70 -14.69 -2.16
C HIS A 418 9.76 -15.29 -1.11
N PHE A 419 9.67 -14.65 0.06
CA PHE A 419 8.88 -15.11 1.20
C PHE A 419 7.95 -14.00 1.68
N LEU A 420 6.69 -14.35 1.93
CA LEU A 420 5.70 -13.49 2.58
C LEU A 420 5.53 -13.95 4.03
N TYR A 421 5.83 -13.06 4.98
CA TYR A 421 5.60 -13.34 6.40
C TYR A 421 4.10 -13.45 6.68
N LEU A 422 3.68 -14.59 7.22
CA LEU A 422 2.32 -14.86 7.65
C LEU A 422 2.26 -14.92 9.18
N PRO A 423 1.66 -13.90 9.83
CA PRO A 423 1.49 -13.90 11.28
C PRO A 423 0.57 -15.02 11.76
N GLY A 424 0.97 -15.72 12.82
CA GLY A 424 0.15 -16.70 13.53
C GLY A 424 -1.26 -16.20 13.89
N PRO A 425 -1.44 -14.94 14.35
CA PRO A 425 -2.75 -14.36 14.63
C PRO A 425 -3.70 -14.24 13.41
N TRP A 426 -3.19 -14.38 12.19
CA TRP A 426 -4.02 -14.41 10.98
C TRP A 426 -4.47 -15.82 10.61
N LEU A 427 -3.93 -16.83 11.31
CA LEU A 427 -4.32 -18.22 11.25
C LEU A 427 -5.24 -18.56 12.43
N ARG A 428 -5.96 -19.68 12.30
CA ARG A 428 -6.75 -20.31 13.36
C ARG A 428 -6.45 -21.80 13.41
N SER A 429 -6.73 -22.44 14.53
CA SER A 429 -6.70 -23.90 14.59
C SER A 429 -7.72 -24.49 13.62
N GLY A 430 -7.35 -25.59 12.95
CA GLY A 430 -8.14 -26.22 11.89
C GLY A 430 -7.97 -25.54 10.52
N GLU A 431 -9.06 -25.40 9.78
CA GLU A 431 -9.05 -25.00 8.37
C GLU A 431 -8.83 -23.49 8.16
N ASN A 432 -7.79 -23.15 7.41
CA ASN A 432 -7.43 -21.80 6.97
C ASN A 432 -7.53 -21.69 5.46
N GLN A 433 -8.17 -20.63 4.98
CA GLN A 433 -8.31 -20.38 3.56
C GLN A 433 -7.15 -19.55 3.04
N ILE A 434 -6.60 -19.95 1.90
CA ILE A 434 -5.58 -19.20 1.18
C ILE A 434 -6.08 -18.96 -0.24
N ILE A 435 -6.02 -17.71 -0.69
CA ILE A 435 -6.34 -17.32 -2.07
C ILE A 435 -5.10 -16.64 -2.65
N VAL A 436 -4.69 -17.04 -3.85
CA VAL A 436 -3.66 -16.36 -4.63
C VAL A 436 -4.31 -15.79 -5.88
N PHE A 437 -4.22 -14.47 -6.08
CA PHE A 437 -4.49 -13.87 -7.38
C PHE A 437 -3.18 -13.88 -8.17
N GLU A 438 -3.10 -14.63 -9.27
CA GLU A 438 -1.90 -14.78 -10.11
C GLU A 438 -2.14 -14.23 -11.51
N GLU A 439 -1.15 -13.51 -12.03
CA GLU A 439 -1.25 -12.74 -13.27
C GLU A 439 -0.80 -13.50 -14.52
N GLN A 440 0.23 -14.34 -14.43
CA GLN A 440 0.98 -14.82 -15.61
C GLN A 440 1.34 -16.30 -15.57
N LYS A 441 1.71 -16.84 -14.41
CA LYS A 441 2.14 -18.24 -14.27
C LYS A 441 1.68 -18.78 -12.93
N ALA A 442 0.76 -19.74 -12.96
CA ALA A 442 0.30 -20.43 -11.76
C ALA A 442 1.00 -21.78 -11.59
N ASP A 443 1.15 -22.20 -10.35
CA ASP A 443 1.57 -23.55 -9.97
C ASP A 443 0.48 -24.22 -9.12
N SER A 444 0.60 -25.52 -8.95
CA SER A 444 -0.32 -26.36 -8.17
C SER A 444 -0.05 -26.33 -6.67
N LYS A 445 1.03 -25.70 -6.19
CA LYS A 445 1.46 -25.77 -4.79
C LYS A 445 1.82 -24.42 -4.18
N ILE A 446 1.56 -24.28 -2.89
CA ILE A 446 2.03 -23.19 -2.04
C ILE A 446 2.88 -23.83 -0.93
N GLN A 447 4.09 -23.31 -0.73
CA GLN A 447 5.03 -23.83 0.27
C GLN A 447 5.07 -22.94 1.51
N PHE A 448 5.40 -23.54 2.65
CA PHE A 448 5.62 -22.81 3.91
C PHE A 448 7.03 -23.07 4.44
N ALA A 449 7.59 -22.07 5.11
CA ALA A 449 8.90 -22.17 5.74
C ALA A 449 8.89 -21.54 7.14
N ALA A 450 9.69 -22.09 8.05
CA ALA A 450 9.90 -21.51 9.37
C ALA A 450 10.79 -20.26 9.31
N ASN A 451 11.74 -20.24 8.37
CA ASN A 451 12.69 -19.14 8.19
C ASN A 451 12.64 -18.62 6.75
N PRO A 452 12.70 -17.29 6.54
CA PRO A 452 12.85 -16.73 5.21
C PRO A 452 14.30 -16.87 4.74
N ASP A 453 14.49 -17.14 3.45
CA ASP A 453 15.74 -16.85 2.76
C ASP A 453 15.54 -15.53 1.99
N HIS A 454 16.11 -14.44 2.50
CA HIS A 454 15.96 -13.11 1.91
C HIS A 454 16.81 -12.91 0.63
N GLY A 455 17.44 -13.98 0.12
CA GLY A 455 18.35 -13.92 -1.01
C GLY A 455 19.70 -13.31 -0.63
N LYS A 456 20.56 -13.06 -1.62
CA LYS A 456 21.83 -12.35 -1.39
C LYS A 456 21.52 -10.97 -0.82
N THR A 457 22.14 -10.64 0.31
CA THR A 457 22.18 -9.27 0.84
C THR A 457 22.77 -8.37 -0.23
N ILE A 458 21.91 -7.64 -0.93
CA ILE A 458 22.33 -6.49 -1.71
C ILE A 458 22.47 -5.39 -0.66
N ASP A 459 23.59 -4.69 -0.62
CA ASP A 459 23.68 -3.43 0.10
C ASP A 459 22.64 -2.49 -0.50
N VAL A 460 21.43 -2.50 0.06
CA VAL A 460 20.47 -1.43 -0.16
C VAL A 460 21.03 -0.27 0.65
N TYR A 461 21.97 0.48 0.05
CA TYR A 461 22.39 1.78 0.57
C TYR A 461 21.16 2.68 0.61
N LYS A 462 20.42 2.62 1.73
CA LYS A 462 19.41 3.56 2.27
C LYS A 462 18.57 2.82 3.30
N LEU A 463 18.52 3.37 4.53
CA LEU A 463 17.67 3.00 5.70
C LEU A 463 18.35 2.04 6.68
N PRO A 464 18.97 2.59 7.74
CA PRO A 464 18.22 3.18 8.85
C PRO A 464 18.48 4.67 9.04
N PHE A 465 17.42 5.45 9.26
CA PHE A 465 17.53 6.82 9.75
C PHE A 465 17.55 6.80 11.28
N CYS A 466 18.58 7.38 11.87
CA CYS A 466 18.58 7.80 13.26
C CYS A 466 18.32 9.30 13.27
N THR A 467 17.22 9.73 13.87
CA THR A 467 17.00 11.16 14.12
C THR A 467 17.85 11.54 15.34
N LEU A 468 18.86 12.38 15.14
CA LEU A 468 19.58 13.00 16.25
C LEU A 468 18.75 14.21 16.71
N LEU A 469 18.25 14.12 17.94
CA LEU A 469 17.49 15.13 18.64
C LEU A 469 18.41 16.09 19.41
#